data_AF-A0A844HP02-F1
#
_entry.id   AF-A0A844HP02-F1
#
_cell.length_a   1.000
_cell.length_b   1.000
_cell.length_c   1.000
_cell.angle_alpha   90.00
_cell.angle_beta   90.00
_cell.angle_gamma   90.00
#
_symmetry.space_group_name_H-M   'P 1'
#
loop_
_entity.id
_entity.type
_entity.pdbx_description
1 polymer ?
#
loop_
_entity_poly.entity_id
_entity_poly.type
_entity_poly.pdbx_seq_one_letter_code
_entity_poly.pdbx_strand_id
1 'polypeptide(L)'
;MSAPADTRPLTQRENEVRRFVRARFGVRGSLRLHRAALGADLLRAPVNVMLSPVFLLIRLLAWVLRSCGATRPAAWLASRRIFLASDLGRQVEADLDGLMVRLTERGLAPKAQPETIRRAISAYVETRNAVAEITTSLLVLLGGLLLFYRATPGVMSLAEPVAQMRAQSRAIEEFALGNWAGRMWYGVFPREIAMGELILTGIVLTVIASVVTTFAGVIADPVQSWTGLHRRRLMRMLARLDRRQEAAPMAGEHLLARLGDLGDIASSIWRGLR
;
A
#
# COMPACT_ATOMS: atom_id res chain seq x y z
N MET A 1 -39.49 12.51 -15.08
CA MET A 1 -39.02 13.90 -15.14
C MET A 1 -37.72 14.01 -14.35
N SER A 2 -36.59 14.19 -15.03
CA SER A 2 -35.29 14.44 -14.38
C SER A 2 -35.26 15.88 -13.90
N ALA A 3 -34.96 16.11 -12.63
CA ALA A 3 -34.81 17.45 -12.06
C ALA A 3 -33.82 18.31 -12.89
N PRO A 4 -34.07 19.62 -13.06
CA PRO A 4 -33.17 20.49 -13.80
C PRO A 4 -31.79 20.48 -13.15
N ALA A 5 -30.74 20.34 -13.97
CA ALA A 5 -29.36 20.35 -13.50
C ALA A 5 -29.04 21.73 -12.92
N ASP A 6 -28.84 21.79 -11.60
CA ASP A 6 -28.40 22.99 -10.89
C ASP A 6 -27.11 23.54 -11.54
N THR A 7 -27.19 24.77 -12.01
CA THR A 7 -26.16 25.44 -12.84
C THR A 7 -25.03 26.05 -12.01
N ARG A 8 -25.09 25.96 -10.67
CA ARG A 8 -24.00 26.45 -9.80
C ARG A 8 -22.67 25.75 -10.14
N PRO A 9 -21.54 26.47 -10.16
CA PRO A 9 -20.24 25.92 -10.56
C PRO A 9 -19.80 24.74 -9.68
N LEU A 10 -20.15 24.74 -8.39
CA LEU A 10 -19.90 23.60 -7.49
C LEU A 10 -20.69 22.35 -7.89
N THR A 11 -21.94 22.51 -8.32
CA THR A 11 -22.82 21.41 -8.73
C THR A 11 -22.39 20.85 -10.09
N GLN A 12 -21.91 21.71 -11.00
CA GLN A 12 -21.31 21.28 -12.26
C GLN A 12 -20.00 20.49 -12.04
N ARG A 13 -19.12 20.97 -11.15
CA ARG A 13 -17.87 20.28 -10.80
C ARG A 13 -18.17 18.91 -10.17
N GLU A 14 -19.16 18.82 -9.27
CA GLU A 14 -19.55 17.55 -8.68
C GLU A 14 -20.08 16.56 -9.72
N ASN A 15 -20.85 17.04 -10.72
CA ASN A 15 -21.35 16.21 -11.80
C ASN A 15 -20.22 15.66 -12.68
N GLU A 16 -19.21 16.46 -13.01
CA GLU A 16 -18.03 16.00 -13.76
C GLU A 16 -17.22 14.98 -12.96
N VAL A 17 -16.99 15.23 -11.67
CA VAL A 17 -16.35 14.27 -10.77
C VAL A 17 -17.15 12.97 -10.69
N ARG A 18 -18.48 13.04 -10.56
CA ARG A 18 -19.36 11.86 -10.52
C ARG A 18 -19.27 11.06 -11.82
N ARG A 19 -19.28 11.73 -12.98
CA ARG A 19 -19.15 11.09 -14.30
C ARG A 19 -17.80 10.39 -14.43
N PHE A 20 -16.73 11.06 -14.04
CA PHE A 20 -15.38 10.50 -14.02
C PHE A 20 -15.28 9.27 -13.12
N VAL A 21 -15.76 9.38 -11.87
CA VAL A 21 -15.71 8.27 -10.90
C VAL A 21 -16.47 7.05 -11.42
N ARG A 22 -17.66 7.24 -12.00
CA ARG A 22 -18.43 6.14 -12.57
C ARG A 22 -17.73 5.50 -13.77
N ALA A 23 -17.14 6.31 -14.64
CA ALA A 23 -16.44 5.83 -15.83
C ALA A 23 -15.14 5.08 -15.49
N ARG A 24 -14.41 5.53 -14.46
CA ARG A 24 -13.08 4.99 -14.13
C ARG A 24 -13.09 3.96 -13.01
N PHE A 25 -13.79 4.23 -11.91
CA PHE A 25 -13.83 3.37 -10.72
C PHE A 25 -15.10 2.50 -10.64
N GLY A 26 -16.06 2.67 -11.56
CA GLY A 26 -17.18 1.74 -11.68
C GLY A 26 -16.73 0.35 -12.17
N VAL A 27 -17.59 -0.66 -12.08
CA VAL A 27 -17.27 -2.08 -12.40
C VAL A 27 -16.51 -2.24 -13.72
N ARG A 28 -17.04 -1.71 -14.83
CA ARG A 28 -16.39 -1.80 -16.16
C ARG A 28 -15.08 -1.03 -16.23
N GLY A 29 -15.02 0.14 -15.58
CA GLY A 29 -13.84 1.00 -15.54
C GLY A 29 -12.68 0.36 -14.79
N SER A 30 -12.99 -0.22 -13.62
CA SER A 30 -12.03 -0.93 -12.78
C SER A 30 -11.54 -2.21 -13.47
N LEU A 31 -12.43 -3.00 -14.06
CA LEU A 31 -12.03 -4.19 -14.84
C LEU A 31 -11.11 -3.83 -16.02
N ARG A 32 -11.42 -2.76 -16.78
CA ARG A 32 -10.55 -2.30 -17.87
C ARG A 32 -9.19 -1.84 -17.36
N LEU A 33 -9.16 -1.16 -16.22
CA LEU A 33 -7.94 -0.68 -15.58
C LEU A 33 -7.03 -1.85 -15.18
N HIS A 34 -7.59 -2.91 -14.63
CA HIS A 34 -6.83 -4.07 -14.16
C HIS A 34 -6.54 -5.08 -15.27
N ARG A 35 -7.36 -5.14 -16.32
CA ARG A 35 -7.07 -5.94 -17.52
C ARG A 35 -5.79 -5.47 -18.22
N ALA A 36 -5.51 -4.17 -18.22
CA ALA A 36 -4.25 -3.63 -18.72
C ALA A 36 -3.04 -4.11 -17.89
N ALA A 37 -3.24 -4.43 -16.61
CA ALA A 37 -2.20 -4.92 -15.71
C ALA A 37 -1.93 -6.44 -15.81
N LEU A 38 -2.67 -7.20 -16.65
CA LEU A 38 -2.47 -8.65 -16.83
C LEU A 38 -1.20 -9.01 -17.65
N GLY A 39 -0.48 -8.02 -18.20
CA GLY A 39 0.75 -8.25 -18.98
C GLY A 39 2.00 -8.43 -18.11
N ALA A 40 3.17 -8.07 -18.66
CA ALA A 40 4.45 -8.06 -17.94
C ALA A 40 4.42 -7.23 -16.62
N ASP A 41 3.42 -6.36 -16.48
CA ASP A 41 3.20 -5.53 -15.30
C ASP A 41 2.72 -6.31 -14.08
N LEU A 42 2.11 -7.49 -14.27
CA LEU A 42 1.69 -8.37 -13.18
C LEU A 42 2.87 -8.77 -12.29
N LEU A 43 4.05 -8.96 -12.87
CA LEU A 43 5.26 -9.35 -12.16
C LEU A 43 5.95 -8.17 -11.46
N ARG A 44 5.64 -6.93 -11.83
CA ARG A 44 6.27 -5.74 -11.22
C ARG A 44 5.88 -5.59 -9.75
N ALA A 45 4.64 -5.94 -9.39
CA ALA A 45 4.19 -5.90 -8.00
C ALA A 45 4.96 -6.91 -7.12
N PRO A 46 5.06 -8.21 -7.48
CA PRO A 46 5.96 -9.15 -6.81
C PRO A 46 7.41 -8.68 -6.73
N VAL A 47 7.98 -8.21 -7.84
CA VAL A 47 9.37 -7.73 -7.88
C VAL A 47 9.58 -6.56 -6.92
N ASN A 48 8.67 -5.59 -6.88
CA ASN A 48 8.76 -4.47 -5.94
C ASN A 48 8.69 -4.94 -4.48
N VAL A 49 7.85 -5.92 -4.17
CA VAL A 49 7.77 -6.48 -2.82
C VAL A 49 9.08 -7.19 -2.46
N MET A 50 9.66 -7.97 -3.37
CA MET A 50 10.96 -8.61 -3.16
C MET A 50 12.11 -7.60 -3.03
N LEU A 51 12.04 -6.46 -3.72
CA LEU A 51 13.02 -5.37 -3.62
C LEU A 51 12.82 -4.50 -2.36
N SER A 52 11.65 -4.57 -1.70
CA SER A 52 11.33 -3.71 -0.55
C SER A 52 12.29 -3.91 0.64
N PRO A 53 12.65 -5.14 1.07
CA PRO A 53 13.65 -5.35 2.11
C PRO A 53 15.03 -4.80 1.72
N VAL A 54 15.46 -5.02 0.47
CA VAL A 54 16.75 -4.52 -0.03
C VAL A 54 16.78 -3.00 0.00
N PHE A 55 15.70 -2.36 -0.46
CA PHE A 55 15.57 -0.90 -0.42
C PHE A 55 15.55 -0.35 1.01
N LEU A 56 14.87 -1.02 1.94
CA LEU A 56 14.87 -0.65 3.35
C LEU A 56 16.28 -0.72 3.95
N LEU A 57 17.03 -1.77 3.66
CA LEU A 57 18.43 -1.92 4.09
C LEU A 57 19.31 -0.81 3.51
N ILE A 58 19.15 -0.49 2.22
CA ILE A 58 19.87 0.62 1.58
C ILE A 58 19.54 1.96 2.26
N ARG A 59 18.28 2.20 2.63
CA ARG A 59 17.87 3.40 3.37
C ARG A 59 18.43 3.45 4.78
N LEU A 60 18.42 2.31 5.48
CA LEU A 60 19.01 2.20 6.81
C LEU A 60 20.52 2.50 6.73
N LEU A 61 21.21 1.93 5.74
CA LEU A 61 22.63 2.19 5.49
C LEU A 61 22.88 3.66 5.16
N ALA A 62 22.06 4.27 4.29
CA ALA A 62 22.16 5.70 3.98
C ALA A 62 21.94 6.58 5.22
N TRP A 63 21.02 6.18 6.11
CA TRP A 63 20.79 6.85 7.38
C TRP A 63 22.00 6.71 8.32
N VAL A 64 22.56 5.51 8.48
CA VAL A 64 23.79 5.28 9.27
C VAL A 64 24.96 6.11 8.72
N LEU A 65 25.19 6.09 7.41
CA LEU A 65 26.26 6.86 6.76
C LEU A 65 26.09 8.37 6.98
N ARG A 66 24.85 8.86 6.96
CA ARG A 66 24.55 10.26 7.25
C ARG A 66 24.86 10.60 8.71
N SER A 67 24.49 9.72 9.64
CA SER A 67 24.80 9.87 11.07
C SER A 67 26.30 9.82 11.38
N CYS A 68 27.08 9.12 10.56
CA CYS A 68 28.55 9.08 10.64
C CYS A 68 29.26 10.22 9.87
N GLY A 69 28.54 11.21 9.34
CA GLY A 69 29.12 12.37 8.65
C GLY A 69 29.42 12.17 7.16
N ALA A 70 29.16 10.99 6.60
CA ALA A 70 29.40 10.66 5.18
C ALA A 70 28.22 11.10 4.29
N THR A 71 28.02 12.41 4.15
CA THR A 71 26.84 13.02 3.49
C THR A 71 26.75 12.75 1.99
N ARG A 72 27.87 12.71 1.27
CA ARG A 72 27.93 12.43 -0.18
C ARG A 72 27.48 11.00 -0.55
N PRO A 73 28.05 9.93 0.03
CA PRO A 73 27.59 8.56 -0.26
C PRO A 73 26.17 8.31 0.26
N ALA A 74 25.77 8.91 1.38
CA ALA A 74 24.39 8.84 1.87
C ALA A 74 23.39 9.48 0.90
N ALA A 75 23.71 10.64 0.32
CA ALA A 75 22.88 11.29 -0.69
C ALA A 75 22.80 10.50 -1.99
N TRP A 76 23.91 9.86 -2.40
CA TRP A 76 23.94 9.00 -3.58
C TRP A 76 23.13 7.71 -3.40
N LEU A 77 23.20 7.07 -2.23
CA LEU A 77 22.37 5.89 -1.92
C LEU A 77 20.88 6.26 -1.85
N ALA A 78 20.57 7.41 -1.23
CA ALA A 78 19.20 7.88 -1.09
C ALA A 78 18.55 8.32 -2.42
N SER A 79 19.34 8.66 -3.45
CA SER A 79 18.82 9.08 -4.75
C SER A 79 18.46 7.91 -5.69
N ARG A 80 18.78 6.65 -5.30
CA ARG A 80 18.48 5.47 -6.11
C ARG A 80 17.00 5.09 -6.03
N ARG A 81 16.32 5.19 -7.18
CA ARG A 81 14.94 4.69 -7.35
C ARG A 81 14.99 3.21 -7.71
N ILE A 82 14.72 2.35 -6.73
CA ILE A 82 14.78 0.89 -6.89
C ILE A 82 13.40 0.30 -7.22
N PHE A 83 12.31 1.02 -6.95
CA PHE A 83 10.96 0.57 -7.26
C PHE A 83 10.58 0.81 -8.71
N LEU A 84 9.94 -0.19 -9.31
CA LEU A 84 9.26 -0.07 -10.59
C LEU A 84 7.91 0.63 -10.33
N ALA A 85 7.71 1.81 -10.92
CA ALA A 85 6.41 2.48 -10.82
C ALA A 85 5.33 1.57 -11.42
N SER A 86 4.34 1.18 -10.61
CA SER A 86 3.23 0.36 -11.09
C SER A 86 2.47 1.14 -12.18
N ASP A 87 2.28 0.52 -13.33
CA ASP A 87 1.54 1.11 -14.46
C ASP A 87 0.10 1.46 -14.06
N LEU A 88 -0.47 0.72 -13.11
CA LEU A 88 -1.75 1.02 -12.49
C LEU A 88 -1.76 2.40 -11.80
N GLY A 89 -0.74 2.71 -11.01
CA GLY A 89 -0.60 4.02 -10.35
C GLY A 89 -0.44 5.12 -11.38
N ARG A 90 0.49 4.97 -12.32
CA ARG A 90 0.74 5.94 -13.40
C ARG A 90 -0.51 6.19 -14.26
N GLN A 91 -1.26 5.15 -14.56
CA GLN A 91 -2.47 5.26 -15.33
C GLN A 91 -3.55 6.03 -14.55
N VAL A 92 -3.74 5.75 -13.26
CA VAL A 92 -4.69 6.51 -12.43
C VAL A 92 -4.27 7.97 -12.29
N GLU A 93 -2.96 8.25 -12.16
CA GLU A 93 -2.43 9.63 -12.22
C GLU A 93 -2.77 10.29 -13.55
N ALA A 94 -2.52 9.62 -14.68
CA ALA A 94 -2.85 10.13 -16.02
C ALA A 94 -4.36 10.38 -16.21
N ASP A 95 -5.23 9.52 -15.65
CA ASP A 95 -6.68 9.73 -15.72
C ASP A 95 -7.12 10.93 -14.88
N LEU A 96 -6.48 11.16 -13.73
CA LEU A 96 -6.72 12.31 -12.87
C LEU A 96 -6.19 13.60 -13.51
N ASP A 97 -5.03 13.57 -14.16
CA ASP A 97 -4.53 14.67 -14.98
C ASP A 97 -5.52 14.98 -16.12
N GLY A 98 -6.04 13.95 -16.80
CA GLY A 98 -7.08 14.12 -17.80
C GLY A 98 -8.40 14.69 -17.24
N LEU A 99 -8.74 14.38 -15.97
CA LEU A 99 -9.84 15.05 -15.27
C LEU A 99 -9.54 16.52 -15.04
N MET A 100 -8.34 16.86 -14.61
CA MET A 100 -7.93 18.25 -14.39
C MET A 100 -8.02 19.07 -15.67
N VAL A 101 -7.57 18.53 -16.80
CA VAL A 101 -7.71 19.19 -18.13
C VAL A 101 -9.17 19.47 -18.45
N ARG A 102 -10.07 18.48 -18.31
CA ARG A 102 -11.51 18.66 -18.55
C ARG A 102 -12.15 19.69 -17.63
N LEU A 103 -11.70 19.76 -16.37
CA LEU A 103 -12.17 20.79 -15.44
C LEU A 103 -11.66 22.17 -15.85
N THR A 104 -10.43 22.29 -16.35
CA THR A 104 -9.84 23.56 -16.80
C THR A 104 -10.58 24.10 -18.03
N GLU A 105 -10.85 23.25 -19.03
CA GLU A 105 -11.60 23.61 -20.24
C GLU A 105 -12.99 24.18 -19.94
N ARG A 106 -13.57 23.79 -18.80
CA ARG A 106 -14.90 24.24 -18.35
C ARG A 106 -14.85 25.39 -17.34
N GLY A 107 -13.66 25.90 -17.01
CA GLY A 107 -13.50 26.93 -15.97
C GLY A 107 -13.80 26.43 -14.55
N LEU A 108 -13.78 25.11 -14.33
CA LEU A 108 -14.11 24.46 -13.06
C LEU A 108 -12.87 23.92 -12.32
N ALA A 109 -11.66 24.04 -12.87
CA ALA A 109 -10.45 23.55 -12.22
C ALA A 109 -10.05 24.40 -11.00
N PRO A 110 -9.42 23.80 -9.97
CA PRO A 110 -8.81 24.57 -8.90
C PRO A 110 -7.63 25.40 -9.43
N LYS A 111 -7.54 26.66 -9.02
CA LYS A 111 -6.47 27.61 -9.43
C LYS A 111 -5.20 27.45 -8.59
N ALA A 112 -4.72 26.21 -8.47
CA ALA A 112 -3.49 25.89 -7.72
C ALA A 112 -2.29 25.79 -8.67
N GLN A 113 -1.08 25.99 -8.13
CA GLN A 113 0.15 25.77 -8.89
C GLN A 113 0.23 24.31 -9.42
N PRO A 114 0.74 24.08 -10.64
CA PRO A 114 0.79 22.75 -11.26
C PRO A 114 1.48 21.68 -10.39
N GLU A 115 2.54 22.05 -9.66
CA GLU A 115 3.24 21.13 -8.76
C GLU A 115 2.38 20.68 -7.57
N THR A 116 1.56 21.59 -7.03
CA THR A 116 0.67 21.30 -5.91
C THR A 116 -0.44 20.35 -6.33
N ILE A 117 -0.94 20.53 -7.56
CA ILE A 117 -1.92 19.61 -8.18
C ILE A 117 -1.29 18.22 -8.34
N ARG A 118 -0.09 18.14 -8.92
CA ARG A 118 0.62 16.85 -9.11
C ARG A 118 0.87 16.14 -7.79
N ARG A 119 1.30 16.87 -6.74
CA ARG A 119 1.46 16.32 -5.38
C ARG A 119 0.15 15.81 -4.79
N ALA A 120 -0.97 16.51 -5.00
CA ALA A 120 -2.27 16.08 -4.52
C ALA A 120 -2.80 14.83 -5.25
N ILE A 121 -2.56 14.74 -6.57
CA ILE A 121 -2.88 13.56 -7.37
C ILE A 121 -2.07 12.35 -6.89
N SER A 122 -0.76 12.51 -6.71
CA SER A 122 0.11 11.43 -6.22
C SER A 122 -0.34 10.94 -4.83
N ALA A 123 -0.63 11.84 -3.90
CA ALA A 123 -1.16 11.49 -2.58
C ALA A 123 -2.53 10.78 -2.65
N TYR A 124 -3.38 11.14 -3.63
CA TYR A 124 -4.64 10.43 -3.87
C TYR A 124 -4.39 8.99 -4.32
N VAL A 125 -3.43 8.75 -5.20
CA VAL A 125 -3.04 7.42 -5.69
C VAL A 125 -2.42 6.58 -4.57
N GLU A 126 -1.56 7.16 -3.74
CA GLU A 126 -1.02 6.51 -2.53
C GLU A 126 -2.16 6.04 -1.60
N THR A 127 -3.15 6.91 -1.36
CA THR A 127 -4.31 6.55 -0.54
C THR A 127 -5.15 5.45 -1.19
N ARG A 128 -5.24 5.38 -2.53
CA ARG A 128 -5.92 4.27 -3.23
C ARG A 128 -5.17 2.97 -3.04
N ASN A 129 -3.84 2.98 -3.17
CA ASN A 129 -3.01 1.78 -3.01
C ASN A 129 -3.11 1.22 -1.58
N ALA A 130 -3.09 2.09 -0.56
CA ALA A 130 -3.30 1.68 0.82
C ALA A 130 -4.67 0.99 1.02
N VAL A 131 -5.73 1.45 0.33
CA VAL A 131 -7.04 0.78 0.40
C VAL A 131 -7.02 -0.59 -0.29
N ALA A 132 -6.28 -0.76 -1.39
CA ALA A 132 -6.10 -2.06 -2.04
C ALA A 132 -5.36 -3.04 -1.12
N GLU A 133 -4.36 -2.57 -0.38
CA GLU A 133 -3.63 -3.35 0.63
C GLU A 133 -4.55 -3.79 1.78
N ILE A 134 -5.33 -2.88 2.36
CA ILE A 134 -6.34 -3.20 3.38
C ILE A 134 -7.34 -4.24 2.86
N THR A 135 -7.82 -4.04 1.62
CA THR A 135 -8.75 -4.99 0.99
C THR A 135 -8.12 -6.37 0.85
N THR A 136 -6.82 -6.43 0.52
CA THR A 136 -6.09 -7.69 0.44
C THR A 136 -5.93 -8.35 1.80
N SER A 137 -5.58 -7.60 2.84
CA SER A 137 -5.52 -8.12 4.20
C SER A 137 -6.86 -8.71 4.63
N LEU A 138 -7.98 -8.05 4.30
CA LEU A 138 -9.33 -8.58 4.56
C LEU A 138 -9.63 -9.85 3.76
N LEU A 139 -9.25 -9.90 2.48
CA LEU A 139 -9.43 -11.10 1.64
C LEU A 139 -8.61 -12.28 2.15
N VAL A 140 -7.35 -12.04 2.55
CA VAL A 140 -6.48 -13.06 3.14
C VAL A 140 -7.05 -13.54 4.48
N LEU A 141 -7.50 -12.63 5.34
CA LEU A 141 -8.13 -12.98 6.61
C LEU A 141 -9.40 -13.82 6.40
N LEU A 142 -10.28 -13.41 5.49
CA LEU A 142 -11.50 -14.15 5.15
C LEU A 142 -11.16 -15.52 4.55
N GLY A 143 -10.18 -15.59 3.65
CA GLY A 143 -9.69 -16.85 3.08
C GLY A 143 -9.15 -17.78 4.16
N GLY A 144 -8.37 -17.27 5.11
CA GLY A 144 -7.90 -18.03 6.27
C GLY A 144 -9.06 -18.55 7.12
N LEU A 145 -10.05 -17.71 7.42
CA LEU A 145 -11.24 -18.12 8.18
C LEU A 145 -12.04 -19.22 7.47
N LEU A 146 -12.26 -19.09 6.16
CA LEU A 146 -13.03 -20.04 5.36
C LEU A 146 -12.31 -21.38 5.16
N LEU A 147 -10.99 -21.35 4.94
CA LEU A 147 -10.20 -22.56 4.67
C LEU A 147 -9.90 -23.34 5.95
N PHE A 148 -9.65 -22.65 7.08
CA PHE A 148 -9.19 -23.29 8.31
C PHE A 148 -10.26 -23.37 9.40
N TYR A 149 -11.46 -22.80 9.18
CA TYR A 149 -12.56 -22.74 10.16
C TYR A 149 -12.14 -22.21 11.54
N ARG A 150 -11.02 -21.49 11.62
CA ARG A 150 -10.47 -20.85 12.83
C ARG A 150 -9.82 -19.53 12.42
N ALA A 151 -10.14 -18.46 13.14
CA ALA A 151 -9.32 -17.26 13.09
C ALA A 151 -7.96 -17.63 13.68
N THR A 152 -6.91 -17.73 12.86
CA THR A 152 -5.55 -18.10 13.29
C THR A 152 -4.99 -17.04 14.24
N PRO A 153 -4.97 -17.25 15.58
CA PRO A 153 -4.46 -16.26 16.51
C PRO A 153 -2.98 -16.55 16.74
N GLY A 154 -2.15 -15.51 16.64
CA GLY A 154 -0.68 -15.55 16.65
C GLY A 154 0.01 -16.15 17.89
N VAL A 155 -0.70 -16.77 18.83
CA VAL A 155 -0.11 -17.52 19.97
C VAL A 155 -0.06 -19.02 19.69
N MET A 156 -1.06 -19.61 19.01
CA MET A 156 -1.00 -21.03 18.61
C MET A 156 0.08 -21.26 17.54
N SER A 157 0.35 -20.24 16.71
CA SER A 157 1.44 -20.26 15.73
C SER A 157 2.84 -20.18 16.37
N LEU A 158 2.97 -19.76 17.63
CA LEU A 158 4.24 -19.78 18.38
C LEU A 158 4.41 -21.07 19.18
N ALA A 159 3.31 -21.71 19.59
CA ALA A 159 3.34 -22.99 20.29
C ALA A 159 3.92 -24.12 19.41
N GLU A 160 3.62 -24.11 18.12
CA GLU A 160 4.06 -25.15 17.18
C GLU A 160 5.58 -25.14 16.92
N PRO A 161 6.25 -24.01 16.60
CA PRO A 161 7.71 -23.94 16.54
C PRO A 161 8.40 -24.31 17.85
N VAL A 162 7.85 -23.91 19.00
CA VAL A 162 8.40 -24.24 20.32
C VAL A 162 8.22 -25.73 20.65
N ALA A 163 7.11 -26.33 20.22
CA ALA A 163 6.89 -27.77 20.35
C ALA A 163 7.81 -28.58 19.43
N GLN A 164 8.05 -28.12 18.20
CA GLN A 164 9.01 -28.71 17.26
C GLN A 164 10.42 -28.68 17.85
N MET A 165 10.92 -27.51 18.28
CA MET A 165 12.24 -27.40 18.93
C MET A 165 12.40 -28.35 20.13
N ARG A 166 11.37 -28.47 20.98
CA ARG A 166 11.38 -29.44 22.09
C ARG A 166 11.37 -30.89 21.62
N ALA A 167 10.61 -31.21 20.57
CA ALA A 167 10.55 -32.55 19.99
C ALA A 167 11.90 -32.94 19.37
N GLN A 168 12.62 -32.01 18.73
CA GLN A 168 13.95 -32.26 18.18
C GLN A 168 15.00 -32.46 19.28
N SER A 169 14.99 -31.65 20.36
CA SER A 169 15.89 -31.87 21.50
C SER A 169 15.67 -33.24 22.15
N ARG A 170 14.40 -33.62 22.39
CA ARG A 170 14.07 -34.95 22.94
C ARG A 170 14.46 -36.09 22.01
N ALA A 171 14.21 -35.96 20.71
CA ALA A 171 14.57 -36.99 19.73
C ALA A 171 16.08 -37.21 19.61
N ILE A 172 16.89 -36.16 19.85
CA ILE A 172 18.34 -36.26 19.92
C ILE A 172 18.78 -36.93 21.24
N GLU A 173 18.17 -36.58 22.36
CA GLU A 173 18.48 -37.15 23.68
C GLU A 173 18.10 -38.63 23.79
N GLU A 174 16.96 -39.03 23.23
CA GLU A 174 16.42 -40.39 23.27
C GLU A 174 16.90 -41.26 22.09
N PHE A 175 17.81 -40.75 21.24
CA PHE A 175 18.29 -41.49 20.08
C PHE A 175 18.98 -42.80 20.51
N ALA A 176 18.56 -43.92 19.93
CA ALA A 176 18.95 -45.27 20.38
C ALA A 176 20.46 -45.54 20.41
N LEU A 177 21.24 -44.83 19.58
CA LEU A 177 22.70 -44.93 19.50
C LEU A 177 23.43 -43.82 20.30
N GLY A 178 22.71 -43.11 21.15
CA GLY A 178 23.21 -42.00 21.95
C GLY A 178 23.11 -40.65 21.25
N ASN A 179 23.21 -39.58 22.06
CA ASN A 179 22.98 -38.19 21.66
C ASN A 179 23.91 -37.72 20.52
N TRP A 180 25.16 -38.20 20.49
CA TRP A 180 26.10 -37.85 19.42
C TRP A 180 25.67 -38.38 18.04
N ALA A 181 25.22 -39.63 17.96
CA ALA A 181 24.71 -40.23 16.73
C ALA A 181 23.37 -39.60 16.31
N GLY A 182 22.52 -39.25 17.28
CA GLY A 182 21.26 -38.53 17.04
C GLY A 182 21.48 -37.16 16.41
N ARG A 183 22.48 -36.40 16.86
CA ARG A 183 22.88 -35.11 16.26
C ARG A 183 23.35 -35.25 14.81
N MET A 184 24.13 -36.29 14.51
CA MET A 184 24.59 -36.55 13.15
C MET A 184 23.44 -36.99 12.23
N TRP A 185 22.56 -37.86 12.72
CA TRP A 185 21.43 -38.37 11.97
C TRP A 185 20.40 -37.28 11.63
N TYR A 186 19.95 -36.53 12.64
CA TYR A 186 19.01 -35.42 12.44
C TYR A 186 19.65 -34.17 11.83
N GLY A 187 20.99 -34.11 11.72
CA GLY A 187 21.70 -33.10 10.94
C GLY A 187 21.65 -33.34 9.42
N VAL A 188 21.58 -34.61 8.99
CA VAL A 188 21.47 -35.00 7.57
C VAL A 188 20.01 -35.21 7.15
N PHE A 189 19.18 -35.75 8.05
CA PHE A 189 17.74 -35.95 7.84
C PHE A 189 16.95 -35.18 8.91
N PRO A 190 16.88 -33.84 8.81
CA PRO A 190 16.10 -33.04 9.76
C PRO A 190 14.63 -33.47 9.73
N ARG A 191 14.04 -33.67 10.92
CA ARG A 191 12.63 -34.03 11.10
C ARG A 191 11.70 -32.81 11.04
N GLU A 192 12.28 -31.61 10.96
CA GLU A 192 11.60 -30.32 10.90
C GLU A 192 11.65 -29.73 9.48
N ILE A 193 10.68 -28.87 9.16
CA ILE A 193 10.62 -28.10 7.92
C ILE A 193 11.97 -27.38 7.75
N ALA A 194 12.68 -27.65 6.66
CA ALA A 194 13.96 -27.01 6.42
C ALA A 194 13.79 -25.49 6.46
N MET A 195 14.69 -24.73 7.10
CA MET A 195 14.60 -23.27 7.16
C MET A 195 14.42 -22.63 5.77
N GLY A 196 15.02 -23.25 4.74
CA GLY A 196 14.83 -22.87 3.34
C GLY A 196 13.39 -23.03 2.82
N GLU A 197 12.68 -24.07 3.26
CA GLU A 197 11.29 -24.33 2.90
C GLU A 197 10.33 -23.34 3.58
N LEU A 198 10.59 -22.96 4.85
CA LEU A 198 9.86 -21.88 5.52
C LEU A 198 10.05 -20.53 4.80
N ILE A 199 11.30 -20.19 4.45
CA ILE A 199 11.62 -18.96 3.72
C ILE A 199 10.96 -18.97 2.33
N LEU A 200 11.07 -20.08 1.59
CA LEU A 200 10.46 -20.24 0.28
C LEU A 200 8.94 -20.09 0.35
N THR A 201 8.30 -20.74 1.32
CA THR A 201 6.85 -20.63 1.54
C THR A 201 6.45 -19.20 1.85
N GLY A 202 7.19 -18.50 2.72
CA GLY A 202 6.97 -17.09 3.01
C GLY A 202 7.10 -16.20 1.76
N ILE A 203 8.11 -16.44 0.92
CA ILE A 203 8.30 -15.73 -0.35
C ILE A 203 7.13 -15.99 -1.30
N VAL A 204 6.74 -17.26 -1.50
CA VAL A 204 5.62 -17.64 -2.38
C VAL A 204 4.31 -16.99 -1.91
N LEU A 205 4.01 -17.06 -0.61
CA LEU A 205 2.83 -16.42 -0.03
C LEU A 205 2.86 -14.90 -0.21
N THR A 206 4.01 -14.28 -0.02
CA THR A 206 4.20 -12.83 -0.24
C THR A 206 3.97 -12.45 -1.70
N VAL A 207 4.50 -13.24 -2.64
CA VAL A 207 4.28 -13.05 -4.08
C VAL A 207 2.78 -13.18 -4.41
N ILE A 208 2.11 -14.22 -3.92
CA ILE A 208 0.67 -14.39 -4.10
C ILE A 208 -0.11 -13.20 -3.52
N ALA A 209 0.21 -12.77 -2.29
CA ALA A 209 -0.43 -11.62 -1.67
C ALA A 209 -0.24 -10.32 -2.47
N SER A 210 0.95 -10.11 -3.04
CA SER A 210 1.23 -8.94 -3.91
C SER A 210 0.41 -8.95 -5.21
N VAL A 211 0.18 -10.14 -5.78
CA VAL A 211 -0.70 -10.31 -6.94
C VAL A 211 -2.14 -10.02 -6.56
N VAL A 212 -2.63 -10.61 -5.45
CA VAL A 212 -3.97 -10.32 -4.93
C VAL A 212 -4.15 -8.82 -4.67
N THR A 213 -3.12 -8.14 -4.16
CA THR A 213 -3.12 -6.69 -3.91
C THR A 213 -3.32 -5.87 -5.17
N THR A 214 -2.70 -6.30 -6.27
CA THR A 214 -2.87 -5.65 -7.57
C THR A 214 -4.33 -5.73 -8.04
N PHE A 215 -5.02 -6.85 -7.77
CA PHE A 215 -6.41 -7.08 -8.18
C PHE A 215 -7.45 -6.70 -7.13
N ALA A 216 -7.07 -6.40 -5.89
CA ALA A 216 -8.01 -6.01 -4.85
C ALA A 216 -8.80 -4.74 -5.23
N GLY A 217 -8.22 -3.87 -6.06
CA GLY A 217 -8.89 -2.70 -6.65
C GLY A 217 -10.07 -3.04 -7.57
N VAL A 218 -10.12 -4.24 -8.16
CA VAL A 218 -11.28 -4.71 -8.94
C VAL A 218 -12.54 -4.76 -8.09
N ILE A 219 -12.41 -5.10 -6.81
CA ILE A 219 -13.50 -5.17 -5.85
C ILE A 219 -13.63 -3.84 -5.11
N ALA A 220 -12.51 -3.29 -4.62
CA ALA A 220 -12.51 -2.09 -3.79
C ALA A 220 -12.99 -0.84 -4.55
N ASP A 221 -12.61 -0.67 -5.82
CA ASP A 221 -12.94 0.55 -6.58
C ASP A 221 -14.47 0.65 -6.84
N PRO A 222 -15.17 -0.41 -7.32
CA PRO A 222 -16.62 -0.35 -7.50
C PRO A 222 -17.36 -0.10 -6.19
N VAL A 223 -16.98 -0.79 -5.10
CA VAL A 223 -17.57 -0.59 -3.77
C VAL A 223 -17.40 0.85 -3.29
N GLN A 224 -16.20 1.42 -3.43
CA GLN A 224 -15.94 2.83 -3.10
C GLN A 224 -16.65 3.82 -4.03
N SER A 225 -16.92 3.43 -5.28
CA SER A 225 -17.69 4.23 -6.23
C SER A 225 -19.18 4.26 -5.85
N TRP A 226 -19.74 3.12 -5.44
CA TRP A 226 -21.14 2.94 -5.07
C TRP A 226 -21.47 3.61 -3.74
N THR A 227 -20.59 3.47 -2.74
CA THR A 227 -20.67 4.19 -1.46
C THR A 227 -20.42 5.70 -1.61
N GLY A 228 -19.92 6.14 -2.77
CA GLY A 228 -19.61 7.54 -3.06
C GLY A 228 -18.33 8.05 -2.38
N LEU A 229 -17.53 7.16 -1.77
CA LEU A 229 -16.27 7.50 -1.11
C LEU A 229 -15.27 8.12 -2.08
N HIS A 230 -15.12 7.57 -3.29
CA HIS A 230 -14.22 8.14 -4.32
C HIS A 230 -14.62 9.57 -4.68
N ARG A 231 -15.91 9.82 -4.91
CA ARG A 231 -16.45 11.17 -5.18
C ARG A 231 -16.14 12.12 -4.03
N ARG A 232 -16.47 11.73 -2.78
CA ARG A 232 -16.23 12.56 -1.59
C ARG A 232 -14.74 12.86 -1.39
N ARG A 233 -13.86 11.88 -1.65
CA ARG A 233 -12.42 12.04 -1.53
C ARG A 233 -11.88 13.01 -2.59
N LEU A 234 -12.32 12.86 -3.84
CA LEU A 234 -11.89 13.72 -4.93
C LEU A 234 -12.40 15.15 -4.77
N MET A 235 -13.66 15.35 -4.37
CA MET A 235 -14.19 16.68 -4.06
C MET A 235 -13.44 17.35 -2.88
N ARG A 236 -13.09 16.58 -1.83
CA ARG A 236 -12.24 17.10 -0.74
C ARG A 236 -10.84 17.48 -1.21
N MET A 237 -10.25 16.72 -2.12
CA MET A 237 -8.96 17.05 -2.72
C MET A 237 -9.04 18.38 -3.49
N LEU A 238 -10.03 18.54 -4.36
CA LEU A 238 -10.26 19.77 -5.11
C LEU A 238 -10.49 20.97 -4.18
N ALA A 239 -11.35 20.82 -3.16
CA ALA A 239 -11.60 21.87 -2.17
C ALA A 239 -10.36 22.23 -1.31
N ARG A 240 -9.42 21.30 -1.11
CA ARG A 240 -8.13 21.61 -0.46
C ARG A 240 -7.20 22.37 -1.40
N LEU A 241 -7.22 22.06 -2.69
CA LEU A 241 -6.47 22.79 -3.70
C LEU A 241 -6.99 24.22 -3.86
N ASP A 242 -8.31 24.42 -3.81
CA ASP A 242 -8.91 25.76 -3.80
C ASP A 242 -8.48 26.55 -2.55
N ARG A 243 -8.52 25.96 -1.35
CA ARG A 243 -8.12 26.66 -0.11
C ARG A 243 -6.63 27.00 -0.03
N ARG A 244 -5.75 26.17 -0.61
CA ARG A 244 -4.30 26.46 -0.67
C ARG A 244 -3.96 27.65 -1.59
N GLN A 245 -4.93 28.19 -2.31
CA GLN A 245 -4.82 29.47 -3.00
C GLN A 245 -4.82 30.65 -2.01
N GLU A 246 -5.61 30.58 -0.93
CA GLU A 246 -5.81 31.68 0.02
C GLU A 246 -4.62 31.83 0.96
N ALA A 247 -3.93 30.74 1.28
CA ALA A 247 -2.65 30.77 1.97
C ALA A 247 -1.55 31.13 0.95
N ALA A 248 -1.26 32.42 0.80
CA ALA A 248 -0.03 32.88 0.15
C ALA A 248 1.18 32.10 0.71
N PRO A 249 2.23 31.85 -0.09
CA PRO A 249 3.39 31.08 0.35
C PRO A 249 4.18 31.89 1.39
N MET A 250 3.76 31.84 2.64
CA MET A 250 4.51 32.33 3.78
C MET A 250 5.64 31.33 4.04
N ALA A 251 6.78 31.61 3.42
CA ALA A 251 8.05 30.96 3.68
C ALA A 251 8.43 31.18 5.15
N GLY A 252 8.21 30.16 5.99
CA GLY A 252 8.69 30.20 7.38
C GLY A 252 8.04 29.19 8.33
N GLU A 253 6.78 28.81 8.13
CA GLU A 253 6.04 28.05 9.18
C GLU A 253 5.95 26.53 8.94
N HIS A 254 6.54 26.04 7.85
CA HIS A 254 6.40 24.63 7.42
C HIS A 254 7.12 23.61 8.32
N LEU A 255 8.04 24.05 9.18
CA LEU A 255 8.69 23.19 10.18
C LEU A 255 7.86 23.09 11.47
N LEU A 256 7.25 24.18 11.92
CA LEU A 256 6.42 24.21 13.13
C LEU A 256 5.08 23.48 12.93
N ALA A 257 4.46 23.62 11.75
CA ALA A 257 3.20 22.92 11.44
C ALA A 257 3.37 21.39 11.34
N ARG A 258 4.53 20.90 10.87
CA ARG A 258 4.79 19.45 10.76
C ARG A 258 5.05 18.77 12.10
N LEU A 259 5.60 19.49 13.07
CA LEU A 259 5.78 18.98 14.43
C LEU A 259 4.43 18.93 15.17
N GLY A 260 3.57 19.92 14.95
CA GLY A 260 2.20 19.94 15.49
C GLY A 260 1.34 18.77 14.98
N ASP A 261 1.31 18.55 13.65
CA ASP A 261 0.52 17.48 13.03
C ASP A 261 0.97 16.07 13.48
N LEU A 262 2.26 15.85 13.70
CA LEU A 262 2.77 14.57 14.22
C LEU A 262 2.37 14.34 15.69
N GLY A 263 2.38 15.39 16.51
CA GLY A 263 1.89 15.35 17.88
C GLY A 263 0.40 15.03 17.96
N ASP A 264 -0.41 15.61 17.05
CA ASP A 264 -1.84 15.36 17.03
C ASP A 264 -2.20 13.97 16.49
N ILE A 265 -1.48 13.47 15.48
CA ILE A 265 -1.62 12.09 15.01
C ILE A 265 -1.25 11.11 16.14
N ALA A 266 -0.13 11.33 16.84
CA ALA A 266 0.28 10.49 17.97
C ALA A 266 -0.74 10.53 19.12
N SER A 267 -1.30 11.70 19.44
CA SER A 267 -2.29 11.85 20.51
C SER A 267 -3.65 11.24 20.13
N SER A 268 -4.01 11.23 18.84
CA SER A 268 -5.23 10.59 18.34
C SER A 268 -5.13 9.05 18.39
N ILE A 269 -3.95 8.50 18.09
CA ILE A 269 -3.66 7.08 18.18
C ILE A 269 -3.65 6.65 19.66
N TRP A 270 -3.03 7.42 20.55
CA TRP A 270 -3.00 7.15 21.99
C TRP A 270 -4.40 7.18 22.63
N ARG A 271 -5.27 8.11 22.20
CA ARG A 271 -6.66 8.20 22.68
C ARG A 271 -7.58 7.12 22.11
N GLY A 272 -7.28 6.57 20.93
CA GLY A 272 -8.03 5.45 20.35
C GLY A 272 -7.63 4.07 20.91
N LEU A 273 -6.55 3.99 21.68
CA LEU A 273 -6.04 2.77 22.32
C LEU A 273 -6.41 2.65 23.81
N ARG A 274 -7.16 3.62 24.35
CA ARG A 274 -7.84 3.55 25.65
C ARG A 274 -9.33 3.34 25.43
#